data_AF-A0A6J1MHX5-F1
#
_entry.id   AF-A0A6J1MHX5-F1
#
_cell.length_a   1.000
_cell.length_b   1.000
_cell.length_c   1.000
_cell.angle_alpha   90.00
_cell.angle_beta   90.00
_cell.angle_gamma   90.00
#
_symmetry.space_group_name_H-M   'P 1'
#
loop_
_entity.id
_entity.type
_entity.pdbx_description
1 polymer ?
#
loop_
_entity_poly.entity_id
_entity_poly.type
_entity_poly.pdbx_seq_one_letter_code
_entity_poly.pdbx_strand_id
1 'polypeptide(L)'
;MQDKASLPSGKEIWKHNTAPIWITGFRLVKMMARDIVRATTTNKIEKSVDQQVISIVKTVLERCKKEKSNNLLQVPLEDCYERVSFYTGLPKMFIYHVVDDNPYTEDNFDDDHHVILMKCINEFLIEQKNLKIPNLHLEFLRSCKQFNADKKYTPDLKTFESKIYSLGYTYKKNLKGPPLILIENAKNRFERFNYLTKIKNYREMGRQIYYVDEKNIVTHLPFKSPSETHNASKKECMIFFHLISKDGYENGIYIAQDKDTSLEDIFKKWMFDIVLHSIKPGSVIVMANNFIHGLQPAKSITRYHSKKRMLQWLKENDIPCDSSMNKPTLYELIERCTINNKDYDIDRVFKVHGHQVLRLPVNFPSLSPTYFLWKFVNMNRYLLNDPTVKQTNPEKCLESLRNRLLNYIMNIDQEWSSFYYQTCTMEYRILTVDSLTEELLENNCELDERSLCEFPASFDINDFLDKPQ
;
A
#
# COMPACT_ATOMS: atom_id res chain seq x y z
N MET A 1 -43.83 12.45 65.16
CA MET A 1 -44.89 12.50 64.13
C MET A 1 -44.54 11.45 63.10
N GLN A 2 -44.84 10.17 63.39
CA GLN A 2 -46.08 9.44 63.01
C GLN A 2 -46.11 9.18 61.49
N ASP A 3 -46.23 7.96 60.96
CA ASP A 3 -46.72 6.71 61.54
C ASP A 3 -46.18 5.43 60.87
N LYS A 4 -46.28 4.34 61.64
CA LYS A 4 -45.99 2.93 61.33
C LYS A 4 -47.18 2.25 60.61
N ALA A 5 -46.92 1.07 60.02
CA ALA A 5 -47.71 -0.19 60.09
C ALA A 5 -47.61 -0.95 58.74
N SER A 6 -47.58 -2.28 58.58
CA SER A 6 -47.57 -3.47 59.45
C SER A 6 -47.55 -4.72 58.54
N LEU A 7 -46.92 -5.82 58.97
CA LEU A 7 -47.00 -7.18 58.39
C LEU A 7 -48.34 -7.88 58.71
N PRO A 8 -48.73 -8.92 57.93
CA PRO A 8 -48.88 -10.30 58.47
C PRO A 8 -48.40 -11.38 57.45
N SER A 9 -47.76 -12.53 57.75
CA SER A 9 -47.95 -13.68 58.68
C SER A 9 -48.85 -14.83 58.18
N GLY A 10 -48.29 -16.06 58.10
CA GLY A 10 -48.98 -17.38 58.15
C GLY A 10 -49.24 -18.06 56.78
N LYS A 11 -48.51 -19.13 56.39
CA LYS A 11 -48.63 -20.58 56.72
C LYS A 11 -49.93 -21.26 56.21
N GLU A 12 -49.82 -22.23 55.28
CA GLU A 12 -50.05 -23.70 55.46
C GLU A 12 -50.05 -24.44 54.08
N ILE A 13 -49.14 -25.37 53.72
CA ILE A 13 -48.96 -26.85 53.91
C ILE A 13 -49.88 -27.83 53.10
N TRP A 14 -49.23 -28.85 52.49
CA TRP A 14 -49.62 -30.24 52.07
C TRP A 14 -49.87 -30.49 50.56
N LYS A 15 -48.95 -31.16 49.81
CA LYS A 15 -48.71 -32.64 49.61
C LYS A 15 -49.86 -33.33 48.85
N HIS A 16 -49.74 -34.25 47.88
CA HIS A 16 -48.72 -35.22 47.43
C HIS A 16 -49.14 -35.88 46.07
N ASN A 17 -48.16 -36.37 45.28
CA ASN A 17 -48.14 -37.56 44.37
C ASN A 17 -48.98 -37.53 43.06
N THR A 18 -48.50 -37.93 41.87
CA THR A 18 -47.76 -39.16 41.44
C THR A 18 -46.94 -38.94 40.13
N ALA A 19 -45.92 -39.79 39.89
CA ALA A 19 -44.86 -39.73 38.86
C ALA A 19 -45.22 -40.47 37.53
N PRO A 20 -44.31 -40.84 36.58
CA PRO A 20 -43.01 -40.26 36.11
C PRO A 20 -42.90 -40.23 34.55
N ILE A 21 -42.38 -39.17 33.90
CA ILE A 21 -41.83 -39.28 32.52
C ILE A 21 -40.56 -38.45 32.36
N TRP A 22 -39.53 -39.18 31.93
CA TRP A 22 -38.20 -38.77 31.56
C TRP A 22 -38.17 -37.83 30.34
N ILE A 23 -37.08 -37.04 30.24
CA ILE A 23 -36.57 -36.46 28.98
C ILE A 23 -37.50 -35.42 28.31
N THR A 24 -37.34 -34.14 28.62
CA THR A 24 -37.66 -33.05 27.65
C THR A 24 -36.98 -31.70 27.90
N GLY A 25 -36.24 -31.49 28.99
CA GLY A 25 -35.50 -30.23 29.22
C GLY A 25 -34.09 -30.17 28.62
N PHE A 26 -33.43 -31.32 28.40
CA PHE A 26 -32.03 -31.36 27.92
C PHE A 26 -31.89 -31.38 26.39
N ARG A 27 -32.98 -31.53 25.62
CA ARG A 27 -32.97 -31.46 24.15
C ARG A 27 -33.14 -30.04 23.60
N LEU A 28 -33.83 -29.15 24.30
CA LEU A 28 -33.97 -27.74 23.88
C LEU A 28 -32.70 -26.92 24.11
N VAL A 29 -31.97 -27.14 25.22
CA VAL A 29 -30.70 -26.46 25.48
C VAL A 29 -29.58 -26.94 24.55
N LYS A 30 -29.60 -28.21 24.11
CA LYS A 30 -28.62 -28.74 23.14
C LYS A 30 -28.95 -28.40 21.68
N MET A 31 -30.22 -28.10 21.35
CA MET A 31 -30.59 -27.52 20.05
C MET A 31 -30.25 -26.03 19.99
N MET A 32 -30.59 -25.23 21.01
CA MET A 32 -30.21 -23.82 21.06
C MET A 32 -28.69 -23.62 21.17
N ALA A 33 -27.96 -24.51 21.86
CA ALA A 33 -26.49 -24.46 21.85
C ALA A 33 -25.88 -24.89 20.50
N ARG A 34 -26.55 -25.74 19.70
CA ARG A 34 -26.09 -26.05 18.34
C ARG A 34 -26.45 -24.97 17.33
N ASP A 35 -27.55 -24.25 17.54
CA ASP A 35 -27.95 -23.14 16.67
C ASP A 35 -27.21 -21.85 17.03
N ILE A 36 -26.81 -21.64 18.30
CA ILE A 36 -25.89 -20.57 18.68
C ILE A 36 -24.45 -20.90 18.21
N VAL A 37 -24.02 -22.16 18.28
CA VAL A 37 -22.71 -22.58 17.71
C VAL A 37 -22.72 -22.64 16.18
N ARG A 38 -23.90 -22.70 15.53
CA ARG A 38 -24.02 -22.59 14.06
C ARG A 38 -24.30 -21.16 13.57
N ALA A 39 -24.81 -20.26 14.40
CA ALA A 39 -25.14 -18.88 14.03
C ALA A 39 -24.09 -17.82 14.41
N THR A 40 -23.02 -18.16 15.15
CA THR A 40 -21.86 -17.25 15.32
C THR A 40 -20.70 -17.56 14.36
N THR A 41 -20.90 -18.46 13.41
CA THR A 41 -20.08 -18.55 12.19
C THR A 41 -20.64 -17.55 11.18
N THR A 42 -20.32 -16.27 11.31
CA THR A 42 -20.43 -15.24 10.26
C THR A 42 -20.02 -13.89 10.84
N ASN A 43 -18.71 -13.70 10.98
CA ASN A 43 -18.08 -12.39 10.79
C ASN A 43 -16.60 -12.66 10.50
N LYS A 44 -16.29 -12.66 9.20
CA LYS A 44 -14.94 -12.66 8.62
C LYS A 44 -14.15 -11.53 9.28
N ILE A 45 -13.13 -11.88 10.07
CA ILE A 45 -12.17 -10.92 10.62
C ILE A 45 -10.95 -10.95 9.71
N GLU A 46 -10.73 -9.88 8.96
CA GLU A 46 -9.43 -9.60 8.33
C GLU A 46 -8.31 -9.79 9.37
N LYS A 47 -7.32 -10.63 9.05
CA LYS A 47 -6.22 -10.89 9.96
C LYS A 47 -5.41 -9.61 10.17
N SER A 48 -5.43 -9.08 11.41
CA SER A 48 -4.62 -7.91 11.76
C SER A 48 -3.14 -8.17 11.51
N VAL A 49 -2.37 -7.09 11.36
CA VAL A 49 -0.89 -7.14 11.25
C VAL A 49 -0.27 -8.02 12.34
N ASP A 50 -0.85 -8.04 13.53
CA ASP A 50 -0.41 -8.87 14.65
C ASP A 50 -0.51 -10.36 14.36
N GLN A 51 -1.55 -10.80 13.65
CA GLN A 51 -1.69 -12.20 13.28
C GLN A 51 -0.65 -12.61 12.24
N GLN A 52 -0.26 -11.71 11.34
CA GLN A 52 0.82 -11.95 10.38
C GLN A 52 2.17 -12.04 11.09
N VAL A 53 2.45 -11.11 12.01
CA VAL A 53 3.66 -11.10 12.84
C VAL A 53 3.74 -12.34 13.72
N ILE A 54 2.64 -12.71 14.39
CA ILE A 54 2.55 -13.94 15.21
C ILE A 54 2.86 -15.16 14.35
N SER A 55 2.38 -15.18 13.12
CA SER A 55 2.62 -16.30 12.20
C SER A 55 4.09 -16.42 11.82
N ILE A 56 4.75 -15.30 11.49
CA ILE A 56 6.19 -15.25 11.23
C ILE A 56 6.97 -15.73 12.47
N VAL A 57 6.64 -15.21 13.66
CA VAL A 57 7.31 -15.60 14.92
C VAL A 57 7.16 -17.10 15.19
N LYS A 58 5.99 -17.69 14.90
CA LYS A 58 5.78 -19.14 15.01
C LYS A 58 6.69 -19.90 14.05
N THR A 59 6.76 -19.49 12.78
CA THR A 59 7.64 -20.10 11.77
C THR A 59 9.11 -20.03 12.19
N VAL A 60 9.57 -18.87 12.67
CA VAL A 60 10.94 -18.69 13.18
C VAL A 60 11.21 -19.68 14.32
N LEU A 61 10.32 -19.73 15.32
CA LEU A 61 10.49 -20.58 16.49
C LEU A 61 10.50 -22.08 16.14
N GLU A 62 9.60 -22.53 15.26
CA GLU A 62 9.55 -23.91 14.80
C GLU A 62 10.84 -24.33 14.10
N ARG A 63 11.37 -23.46 13.25
CA ARG A 63 12.58 -23.74 12.46
C ARG A 63 13.84 -23.66 13.33
N CYS A 64 13.91 -22.76 14.31
CA CYS A 64 14.95 -22.80 15.34
C CYS A 64 14.89 -24.08 16.21
N LYS A 65 13.69 -24.57 16.55
CA LYS A 65 13.55 -25.85 17.28
C LYS A 65 14.05 -27.03 16.46
N LYS A 66 13.81 -27.03 15.14
CA LYS A 66 14.29 -28.05 14.20
C LYS A 66 15.81 -28.08 14.11
N GLU A 67 16.46 -26.91 14.04
CA GLU A 67 17.92 -26.83 14.08
C GLU A 67 18.49 -27.30 15.41
N LYS A 68 17.84 -26.94 16.53
CA LYS A 68 18.22 -27.41 17.86
C LYS A 68 18.11 -28.92 17.98
N SER A 69 17.02 -29.54 17.49
CA SER A 69 16.84 -31.00 17.57
C SER A 69 17.85 -31.76 16.72
N ASN A 70 18.24 -31.19 15.57
CA ASN A 70 19.17 -31.81 14.64
C ASN A 70 20.63 -31.49 14.97
N ASN A 71 20.88 -30.60 15.93
CA ASN A 71 22.19 -30.04 16.27
C ASN A 71 23.00 -29.58 15.04
N LEU A 72 22.29 -29.06 14.04
CA LEU A 72 22.84 -28.66 12.75
C LEU A 72 21.99 -27.52 12.18
N LEU A 73 22.66 -26.48 11.70
CA LEU A 73 22.00 -25.41 10.96
C LEU A 73 21.40 -25.99 9.68
N GLN A 74 20.14 -25.64 9.39
CA GLN A 74 19.49 -26.08 8.15
C GLN A 74 19.99 -25.26 6.95
N VAL A 75 20.49 -24.06 7.22
CA VAL A 75 21.05 -23.15 6.23
C VAL A 75 22.38 -22.58 6.78
N PRO A 76 23.50 -22.63 6.05
CA PRO A 76 24.80 -22.12 6.49
C PRO A 76 24.77 -20.65 6.89
N LEU A 77 25.56 -20.25 7.89
CA LEU A 77 25.60 -18.87 8.43
C LEU A 77 25.93 -17.82 7.37
N GLU A 78 26.66 -18.24 6.34
CA GLU A 78 27.15 -17.42 5.24
C GLU A 78 26.04 -17.04 4.25
N ASP A 79 24.95 -17.82 4.17
CA ASP A 79 23.80 -17.52 3.31
C ASP A 79 22.70 -16.79 4.10
N CYS A 80 22.98 -15.53 4.44
CA CYS A 80 22.11 -14.68 5.25
C CYS A 80 20.68 -14.58 4.68
N TYR A 81 20.52 -14.49 3.36
CA TYR A 81 19.20 -14.36 2.73
C TYR A 81 18.41 -15.66 2.74
N GLU A 82 19.06 -16.80 2.48
CA GLU A 82 18.40 -18.11 2.65
C GLU A 82 18.04 -18.32 4.10
N ARG A 83 18.87 -17.88 5.05
CA ARG A 83 18.54 -17.98 6.47
C ARG A 83 17.31 -17.16 6.81
N VAL A 84 17.25 -15.89 6.40
CA VAL A 84 16.08 -15.04 6.69
C VAL A 84 14.82 -15.58 5.99
N SER A 85 14.94 -16.06 4.76
CA SER A 85 13.85 -16.73 4.02
C SER A 85 13.38 -17.99 4.77
N PHE A 86 14.35 -18.80 5.18
CA PHE A 86 14.15 -19.98 5.99
C PHE A 86 13.69 -19.65 7.41
N TYR A 87 13.79 -18.47 8.01
CA TYR A 87 13.16 -18.25 9.33
C TYR A 87 11.79 -17.59 9.22
N THR A 88 11.65 -16.65 8.30
CA THR A 88 10.43 -15.84 8.16
C THR A 88 9.38 -16.51 7.29
N GLY A 89 9.80 -17.43 6.43
CA GLY A 89 8.96 -18.00 5.38
C GLY A 89 8.71 -17.03 4.24
N LEU A 90 9.41 -15.90 4.14
CA LEU A 90 9.31 -14.93 3.04
C LEU A 90 10.32 -15.25 1.93
N PRO A 91 10.07 -14.87 0.66
CA PRO A 91 11.02 -15.12 -0.42
C PRO A 91 12.35 -14.41 -0.19
N LYS A 92 13.47 -15.05 -0.55
CA LYS A 92 14.78 -14.40 -0.63
C LYS A 92 14.73 -13.07 -1.38
N MET A 93 14.06 -13.04 -2.53
CA MET A 93 13.97 -11.82 -3.35
C MET A 93 13.18 -10.71 -2.65
N PHE A 94 12.11 -11.05 -1.92
CA PHE A 94 11.40 -10.07 -1.10
C PHE A 94 12.31 -9.51 0.00
N ILE A 95 13.07 -10.38 0.67
CA ILE A 95 14.01 -9.99 1.73
C ILE A 95 15.13 -9.10 1.16
N TYR A 96 15.68 -9.48 0.01
CA TYR A 96 16.71 -8.72 -0.70
C TYR A 96 16.27 -7.28 -0.98
N HIS A 97 15.02 -7.09 -1.43
CA HIS A 97 14.47 -5.75 -1.68
C HIS A 97 14.11 -4.97 -0.42
N VAL A 98 13.68 -5.66 0.65
CA VAL A 98 13.30 -5.01 1.91
C VAL A 98 14.49 -4.64 2.78
N VAL A 99 15.61 -5.37 2.68
CA VAL A 99 16.74 -5.26 3.61
C VAL A 99 17.94 -4.51 3.02
N ASP A 100 18.26 -4.68 1.74
CA ASP A 100 19.52 -4.16 1.20
C ASP A 100 19.43 -2.86 0.41
N ASP A 101 18.25 -2.24 0.30
CA ASP A 101 18.05 -1.05 -0.55
C ASP A 101 18.79 -1.19 -1.90
N ASN A 102 18.65 -2.37 -2.53
CA ASN A 102 19.52 -2.78 -3.63
C ASN A 102 19.51 -1.71 -4.74
N PRO A 103 20.68 -1.28 -5.25
CA PRO A 103 20.78 -0.13 -6.15
C PRO A 103 19.89 -0.34 -7.36
N TYR A 104 18.98 0.61 -7.51
CA TYR A 104 18.10 0.85 -8.64
C TYR A 104 18.79 0.48 -9.98
N THR A 105 18.55 -0.73 -10.47
CA THR A 105 18.52 -0.94 -11.91
C THR A 105 17.26 -0.25 -12.39
N GLU A 106 17.37 0.65 -13.37
CA GLU A 106 16.21 1.23 -14.07
C GLU A 106 15.35 0.09 -14.63
N ASP A 107 14.37 -0.32 -13.84
CA ASP A 107 13.33 -1.25 -14.25
C ASP A 107 12.28 -0.41 -14.97
N ASN A 108 12.19 -0.54 -16.29
CA ASN A 108 11.21 0.18 -17.13
C ASN A 108 9.76 -0.31 -16.92
N PHE A 109 9.49 -0.99 -15.81
CA PHE A 109 8.17 -1.39 -15.40
C PHE A 109 7.38 -0.16 -14.95
N ASP A 110 6.34 0.17 -15.69
CA ASP A 110 5.42 1.26 -15.41
C ASP A 110 3.99 0.77 -15.13
N ASP A 111 3.07 1.70 -14.92
CA ASP A 111 1.69 1.40 -14.55
C ASP A 111 0.91 0.72 -15.69
N ASP A 112 1.31 0.93 -16.96
CA ASP A 112 0.74 0.20 -18.09
C ASP A 112 1.11 -1.29 -18.00
N HIS A 113 2.38 -1.60 -17.69
CA HIS A 113 2.82 -2.96 -17.41
C HIS A 113 2.08 -3.55 -16.21
N HIS A 114 1.85 -2.76 -15.15
CA HIS A 114 1.08 -3.22 -13.99
C HIS A 114 -0.35 -3.60 -14.38
N VAL A 115 -1.03 -2.78 -15.20
CA VAL A 115 -2.38 -3.08 -15.69
C VAL A 115 -2.40 -4.32 -16.56
N ILE A 116 -1.39 -4.52 -17.42
CA ILE A 116 -1.25 -5.73 -18.23
C ILE A 116 -1.07 -6.96 -17.33
N LEU A 117 -0.18 -6.87 -16.34
CA LEU A 117 0.03 -7.94 -15.37
C LEU A 117 -1.27 -8.35 -14.66
N MET A 118 -2.03 -7.37 -14.16
CA MET A 118 -3.32 -7.62 -13.50
C MET A 118 -4.31 -8.31 -14.43
N LYS A 119 -4.36 -7.91 -15.71
CA LYS A 119 -5.20 -8.57 -16.73
C LYS A 119 -4.78 -10.02 -16.98
N CYS A 120 -3.49 -10.29 -17.16
CA CYS A 120 -2.99 -11.65 -17.33
C CYS A 120 -3.37 -12.52 -16.11
N ILE A 121 -3.20 -12.01 -14.88
CA ILE A 121 -3.61 -12.73 -13.67
C ILE A 121 -5.12 -13.05 -13.71
N ASN A 122 -5.97 -12.08 -14.08
CA ASN A 122 -7.41 -12.31 -14.22
C ASN A 122 -7.74 -13.38 -15.28
N GLU A 123 -7.02 -13.43 -16.39
CA GLU A 123 -7.20 -14.48 -17.40
C GLU A 123 -6.92 -15.87 -16.81
N PHE A 124 -5.84 -16.05 -16.05
CA PHE A 124 -5.57 -17.31 -15.37
C PHE A 124 -6.62 -17.67 -14.31
N LEU A 125 -7.18 -16.68 -13.61
CA LEU A 125 -8.29 -16.87 -12.68
C LEU A 125 -9.58 -17.28 -13.42
N ILE A 126 -9.88 -16.72 -14.59
CA ILE A 126 -11.02 -17.11 -15.42
C ILE A 126 -10.87 -18.55 -15.90
N GLU A 127 -9.68 -18.91 -16.38
CA GLU A 127 -9.41 -20.24 -16.93
C GLU A 127 -9.26 -21.33 -15.86
N GLN A 128 -9.26 -20.96 -14.56
CA GLN A 128 -9.05 -21.88 -13.44
C GLN A 128 -7.80 -22.74 -13.61
N LYS A 129 -6.73 -22.13 -14.13
CA LYS A 129 -5.43 -22.80 -14.31
C LYS A 129 -4.55 -22.60 -13.09
N ASN A 130 -3.69 -23.57 -12.81
CA ASN A 130 -2.57 -23.37 -11.88
C ASN A 130 -1.65 -22.30 -12.44
N LEU A 131 -1.74 -21.10 -11.87
CA LEU A 131 -0.88 -19.99 -12.25
C LEU A 131 0.54 -20.27 -11.77
N LYS A 132 1.46 -20.44 -12.72
CA LYS A 132 2.90 -20.53 -12.46
C LYS A 132 3.56 -19.27 -13.02
N ILE A 133 4.50 -18.67 -12.27
CA ILE A 133 5.20 -17.45 -12.69
C ILE A 133 5.82 -17.56 -14.10
N PRO A 134 6.44 -18.69 -14.52
CA PRO A 134 6.91 -18.85 -15.90
C PRO A 134 5.81 -18.70 -16.96
N ASN A 135 4.61 -19.22 -16.70
CA ASN A 135 3.48 -19.10 -17.63
C ASN A 135 2.94 -17.66 -17.64
N LEU A 136 2.86 -17.03 -16.46
CA LEU A 136 2.48 -15.62 -16.33
C LEU A 136 3.46 -14.71 -17.06
N HIS A 137 4.77 -14.99 -16.97
CA HIS A 137 5.82 -14.25 -17.64
C HIS A 137 5.67 -14.31 -19.17
N LEU A 138 5.44 -15.50 -19.72
CA LEU A 138 5.20 -15.67 -21.16
C LEU A 138 3.96 -14.90 -21.62
N GLU A 139 2.86 -14.98 -20.86
CA GLU A 139 1.62 -14.29 -21.22
C GLU A 139 1.75 -12.76 -21.07
N PHE A 140 2.41 -12.30 -20.02
CA PHE A 140 2.76 -10.90 -19.84
C PHE A 140 3.56 -10.36 -21.03
N LEU A 141 4.60 -11.08 -21.48
CA LEU A 141 5.41 -10.67 -22.64
C LEU A 141 4.60 -10.66 -23.95
N ARG A 142 3.67 -11.61 -24.13
CA ARG A 142 2.75 -11.61 -25.29
C ARG A 142 1.82 -10.41 -25.26
N SER A 143 1.20 -10.15 -24.10
CA SER A 143 0.29 -9.04 -23.90
C SER A 143 0.99 -7.69 -24.07
N CYS A 144 2.22 -7.52 -23.57
CA CYS A 144 2.99 -6.29 -23.81
C CYS A 144 3.20 -6.01 -25.30
N LYS A 145 3.50 -7.05 -26.10
CA LYS A 145 3.63 -6.91 -27.57
C LYS A 145 2.31 -6.53 -28.24
N GLN A 146 1.19 -7.06 -27.76
CA GLN A 146 -0.14 -6.80 -28.31
C GLN A 146 -0.64 -5.38 -27.99
N PHE A 147 -0.47 -4.94 -26.74
CA PHE A 147 -0.95 -3.64 -26.28
C PHE A 147 -0.03 -2.47 -26.61
N ASN A 148 1.08 -2.72 -27.33
CA ASN A 148 2.05 -1.70 -27.72
C ASN A 148 2.64 -0.94 -26.50
N ALA A 149 2.55 -1.52 -25.31
CA ALA A 149 3.28 -1.07 -24.13
C ALA A 149 4.77 -1.21 -24.43
N ASP A 150 5.56 -0.24 -23.97
CA ASP A 150 6.92 0.06 -24.43
C ASP A 150 7.69 -1.21 -24.87
N LYS A 151 7.89 -1.36 -26.18
CA LYS A 151 8.41 -2.60 -26.83
C LYS A 151 9.77 -3.07 -26.31
N LYS A 152 10.39 -2.29 -25.42
CA LYS A 152 11.71 -2.52 -24.84
C LYS A 152 11.67 -3.21 -23.47
N TYR A 153 10.52 -3.26 -22.79
CA TYR A 153 10.46 -3.95 -21.50
C TYR A 153 10.25 -5.46 -21.68
N THR A 154 11.36 -6.20 -21.70
CA THR A 154 11.37 -7.67 -21.81
C THR A 154 12.22 -8.26 -20.69
N PRO A 155 11.73 -8.26 -19.44
CA PRO A 155 12.50 -8.80 -18.32
C PRO A 155 12.74 -10.30 -18.54
N ASP A 156 13.89 -10.80 -18.08
CA ASP A 156 14.08 -12.24 -17.92
C ASP A 156 13.17 -12.77 -16.78
N LEU A 157 13.01 -14.09 -16.71
CA LEU A 157 12.10 -14.72 -15.74
C LEU A 157 12.43 -14.37 -14.29
N LYS A 158 13.72 -14.28 -13.92
CA LYS A 158 14.15 -14.00 -12.55
C LYS A 158 13.84 -12.55 -12.18
N THR A 159 14.11 -11.63 -13.09
CA THR A 159 13.75 -10.21 -12.93
C THR A 159 12.23 -10.03 -12.82
N PHE A 160 11.47 -10.72 -13.66
CA PHE A 160 10.01 -10.69 -13.62
C PHE A 160 9.48 -11.25 -12.29
N GLU A 161 9.93 -12.44 -11.87
CA GLU A 161 9.54 -13.04 -10.59
C GLU A 161 9.82 -12.12 -9.41
N SER A 162 11.02 -11.53 -9.38
CA SER A 162 11.43 -10.54 -8.39
C SER A 162 10.47 -9.34 -8.35
N LYS A 163 10.07 -8.84 -9.52
CA LYS A 163 9.13 -7.73 -9.65
C LYS A 163 7.72 -8.08 -9.16
N ILE A 164 7.22 -9.28 -9.46
CA ILE A 164 5.93 -9.76 -8.96
C ILE A 164 5.87 -9.69 -7.43
N TYR A 165 6.90 -10.18 -6.75
CA TYR A 165 6.95 -10.13 -5.29
C TYR A 165 7.09 -8.71 -4.74
N SER A 166 7.87 -7.84 -5.38
CA SER A 166 8.01 -6.44 -4.92
C SER A 166 6.74 -5.61 -5.12
N LEU A 167 5.89 -5.97 -6.09
CA LEU A 167 4.53 -5.42 -6.24
C LEU A 167 3.55 -5.94 -5.17
N GLY A 168 3.96 -6.92 -4.36
CA GLY A 168 3.17 -7.46 -3.25
C GLY A 168 2.31 -8.68 -3.62
N TYR A 169 2.57 -9.33 -4.76
CA TYR A 169 1.88 -10.57 -5.12
C TYR A 169 2.50 -11.77 -4.40
N THR A 170 1.66 -12.65 -3.88
CA THR A 170 2.10 -13.88 -3.20
C THR A 170 1.17 -15.04 -3.52
N TYR A 171 1.68 -16.26 -3.44
CA TYR A 171 0.86 -17.45 -3.60
C TYR A 171 0.04 -17.74 -2.35
N LYS A 172 -1.22 -18.11 -2.55
CA LYS A 172 -2.14 -18.55 -1.51
C LYS A 172 -2.77 -19.88 -1.88
N LYS A 173 -2.99 -20.71 -0.87
CA LYS A 173 -3.78 -21.92 -1.01
C LYS A 173 -5.22 -21.57 -1.32
N ASN A 174 -5.75 -22.29 -2.28
CA ASN A 174 -7.14 -22.21 -2.66
C ASN A 174 -7.77 -23.60 -2.48
N LEU A 175 -8.88 -23.62 -1.77
CA LEU A 175 -9.66 -24.80 -1.41
C LEU A 175 -10.67 -25.17 -2.50
N LYS A 176 -10.97 -24.24 -3.41
CA LYS A 176 -11.93 -24.39 -4.49
C LYS A 176 -11.28 -24.05 -5.83
N GLY A 177 -10.81 -25.06 -6.56
CA GLY A 177 -10.16 -24.91 -7.87
C GLY A 177 -8.66 -25.21 -7.81
N PRO A 178 -7.80 -24.47 -8.55
CA PRO A 178 -6.35 -24.63 -8.51
C PRO A 178 -5.81 -24.59 -7.08
N PRO A 179 -4.95 -25.52 -6.64
CA PRO A 179 -4.45 -25.57 -5.27
C PRO A 179 -3.71 -24.31 -4.82
N LEU A 180 -3.11 -23.56 -5.76
CA LEU A 180 -2.40 -22.30 -5.49
C LEU A 180 -2.83 -21.24 -6.48
N ILE A 181 -3.10 -20.03 -5.98
CA ILE A 181 -3.36 -18.84 -6.79
C ILE A 181 -2.43 -17.71 -6.38
N LEU A 182 -2.02 -16.89 -7.34
CA LEU A 182 -1.22 -15.69 -7.09
C LEU A 182 -2.17 -14.53 -6.81
N ILE A 183 -2.04 -13.89 -5.64
CA ILE A 183 -2.90 -12.80 -5.22
C ILE A 183 -2.06 -11.60 -4.74
N GLU A 184 -2.49 -10.41 -5.10
CA GLU A 184 -1.91 -9.16 -4.60
C GLU A 184 -2.20 -9.00 -3.10
N ASN A 185 -1.32 -8.29 -2.39
CA ASN A 185 -1.58 -7.85 -1.04
C ASN A 185 -2.88 -7.04 -0.96
N ALA A 186 -3.85 -7.52 -0.17
CA ALA A 186 -5.15 -6.88 0.02
C ALA A 186 -5.05 -5.41 0.48
N LYS A 187 -4.00 -5.06 1.24
CA LYS A 187 -3.75 -3.67 1.65
C LYS A 187 -3.51 -2.76 0.44
N ASN A 188 -2.70 -3.20 -0.52
CA ASN A 188 -2.39 -2.41 -1.71
C ASN A 188 -3.66 -2.16 -2.53
N ARG A 189 -4.49 -3.21 -2.72
CA ARG A 189 -5.79 -3.10 -3.39
C ARG A 189 -6.75 -2.17 -2.65
N PHE A 190 -6.83 -2.28 -1.32
CA PHE A 190 -7.70 -1.42 -0.51
C PHE A 190 -7.28 0.06 -0.58
N GLU A 191 -5.99 0.36 -0.48
CA GLU A 191 -5.47 1.73 -0.64
C GLU A 191 -5.81 2.30 -2.03
N ARG A 192 -5.63 1.49 -3.07
CA ARG A 192 -5.97 1.85 -4.46
C ARG A 192 -7.46 2.09 -4.66
N PHE A 193 -8.31 1.20 -4.17
CA PHE A 193 -9.77 1.34 -4.22
C PHE A 193 -10.25 2.61 -3.50
N ASN A 194 -9.72 2.87 -2.30
CA ASN A 194 -10.07 4.06 -1.54
C ASN A 194 -9.67 5.35 -2.25
N TYR A 195 -8.48 5.38 -2.84
CA TYR A 195 -8.02 6.50 -3.64
C TYR A 195 -8.98 6.74 -4.82
N LEU A 196 -9.20 5.71 -5.65
CA LEU A 196 -10.02 5.80 -6.86
C LEU A 196 -11.45 6.23 -6.57
N THR A 197 -12.04 5.70 -5.50
CA THR A 197 -13.38 6.08 -5.04
C THR A 197 -13.44 7.55 -4.62
N LYS A 198 -12.48 8.00 -3.80
CA LYS A 198 -12.45 9.38 -3.29
C LYS A 198 -12.20 10.38 -4.42
N ILE A 199 -11.22 10.14 -5.29
CA ILE A 199 -10.88 11.07 -6.36
C ILE A 199 -12.03 11.20 -7.36
N LYS A 200 -12.72 10.10 -7.69
CA LYS A 200 -13.94 10.12 -8.50
C LYS A 200 -15.04 10.98 -7.86
N ASN A 201 -15.35 10.73 -6.59
CA ASN A 201 -16.38 11.48 -5.86
C ASN A 201 -16.06 12.99 -5.80
N TYR A 202 -14.80 13.35 -5.56
CA TYR A 202 -14.39 14.76 -5.53
C TYR A 202 -14.54 15.45 -6.89
N ARG A 203 -14.28 14.75 -8.00
CA ARG A 203 -14.53 15.27 -9.35
C ARG A 203 -16.02 15.45 -9.62
N GLU A 204 -16.84 14.47 -9.25
CA GLU A 204 -18.31 14.54 -9.40
C GLU A 204 -18.92 15.70 -8.60
N MET A 205 -18.35 16.01 -7.43
CA MET A 205 -18.71 17.17 -6.62
C MET A 205 -18.21 18.51 -7.21
N GLY A 206 -17.49 18.50 -8.34
CA GLY A 206 -16.92 19.69 -8.96
C GLY A 206 -15.81 20.35 -8.15
N ARG A 207 -15.17 19.63 -7.21
CA ARG A 207 -14.09 20.20 -6.41
C ARG A 207 -12.85 20.42 -7.28
N GLN A 208 -12.16 21.55 -7.08
CA GLN A 208 -10.87 21.78 -7.71
C GLN A 208 -9.84 20.80 -7.11
N ILE A 209 -9.09 20.13 -7.98
CA ILE A 209 -8.02 19.21 -7.60
C ILE A 209 -6.69 19.81 -8.03
N TYR A 210 -5.76 19.86 -7.08
CA TYR A 210 -4.37 20.20 -7.31
C TYR A 210 -3.49 18.99 -7.07
N TYR A 211 -2.42 18.87 -7.84
CA TYR A 211 -1.48 17.76 -7.78
C TYR A 211 -0.10 18.32 -7.41
N VAL A 212 0.45 17.81 -6.31
CA VAL A 212 1.76 18.17 -5.79
C VAL A 212 2.70 17.00 -5.99
N ASP A 213 3.89 17.32 -6.51
CA ASP A 213 4.96 16.34 -6.72
C ASP A 213 6.33 17.04 -6.63
N GLU A 214 7.39 16.24 -6.61
CA GLU A 214 8.77 16.69 -6.49
C GLU A 214 9.65 15.99 -7.53
N LYS A 215 10.54 16.74 -8.19
CA LYS A 215 11.56 16.15 -9.08
C LYS A 215 12.95 16.68 -8.82
N ASN A 216 13.93 15.79 -8.93
CA ASN A 216 15.32 16.15 -9.08
C ASN A 216 15.57 16.61 -10.51
N ILE A 217 16.06 17.84 -10.59
CA ILE A 217 16.52 18.48 -11.80
C ILE A 217 18.03 18.36 -11.81
N VAL A 218 18.52 17.48 -12.69
CA VAL A 218 19.93 17.19 -12.89
C VAL A 218 20.28 17.45 -14.35
N THR A 219 21.50 17.91 -14.63
CA THR A 219 21.92 18.33 -15.97
C THR A 219 22.09 17.16 -16.94
N HIS A 220 22.51 15.99 -16.47
CA HIS A 220 22.98 14.88 -17.33
C HIS A 220 22.11 13.62 -17.33
N LEU A 221 21.09 13.52 -16.46
CA LEU A 221 20.20 12.35 -16.35
C LEU A 221 18.73 12.76 -16.46
N PRO A 222 17.81 11.86 -16.88
CA PRO A 222 16.37 12.12 -16.85
C PRO A 222 15.90 12.68 -15.49
N PHE A 223 14.88 13.54 -15.51
CA PHE A 223 14.30 14.05 -14.28
C PHE A 223 13.55 12.94 -13.55
N LYS A 224 13.93 12.70 -12.29
CA LYS A 224 13.47 11.59 -11.45
C LYS A 224 12.96 12.06 -10.10
N SER A 225 12.20 11.24 -9.39
CA SER A 225 11.75 11.60 -8.03
C SER A 225 12.94 11.67 -7.04
N PRO A 226 12.85 12.45 -5.94
CA PRO A 226 13.82 12.45 -4.84
C PRO A 226 14.20 11.07 -4.31
N SER A 227 13.25 10.15 -4.27
CA SER A 227 13.43 8.76 -3.83
C SER A 227 14.23 7.89 -4.81
N GLU A 228 14.45 8.33 -6.05
CA GLU A 228 15.09 7.52 -7.11
C GLU A 228 16.54 7.91 -7.41
N THR A 229 17.09 8.95 -6.78
CA THR A 229 18.44 9.47 -7.10
C THR A 229 19.39 9.33 -5.91
N HIS A 230 20.00 8.16 -5.75
CA HIS A 230 21.00 7.94 -4.70
C HIS A 230 22.43 8.38 -5.11
N ASN A 231 22.69 8.62 -6.40
CA ASN A 231 24.06 8.74 -6.94
C ASN A 231 24.40 10.06 -7.68
N ALA A 232 23.53 11.08 -7.67
CA ALA A 232 23.86 12.37 -8.29
C ALA A 232 24.78 13.20 -7.37
N SER A 233 25.82 13.83 -7.93
CA SER A 233 26.68 14.72 -7.16
C SER A 233 25.87 15.93 -6.67
N LYS A 234 25.92 16.25 -5.37
CA LYS A 234 25.09 17.32 -4.74
C LYS A 234 25.24 18.70 -5.40
N LYS A 235 26.33 18.93 -6.14
CA LYS A 235 26.62 20.20 -6.84
C LYS A 235 25.91 20.35 -8.19
N GLU A 236 25.21 19.32 -8.67
CA GLU A 236 24.61 19.26 -10.00
C GLU A 236 23.10 18.97 -9.96
N CYS A 237 22.48 19.08 -8.78
CA CYS A 237 21.10 18.71 -8.54
C CYS A 237 20.33 19.84 -7.82
N MET A 238 19.14 20.17 -8.34
CA MET A 238 18.13 20.96 -7.62
C MET A 238 16.87 20.12 -7.46
N ILE A 239 16.12 20.35 -6.39
CA ILE A 239 14.78 19.79 -6.26
C ILE A 239 13.77 20.84 -6.71
N PHE A 240 12.84 20.44 -7.56
CA PHE A 240 11.70 21.26 -7.96
C PHE A 240 10.43 20.69 -7.30
N PHE A 241 9.90 21.44 -6.34
CA PHE A 241 8.54 21.23 -5.85
C PHE A 241 7.58 22.00 -6.75
N HIS A 242 6.48 21.37 -7.13
CA HIS A 242 5.54 21.97 -8.06
C HIS A 242 4.11 21.55 -7.78
N LEU A 243 3.22 22.46 -8.11
CA LEU A 243 1.77 22.36 -7.97
C LEU A 243 1.19 22.56 -9.37
N ILE A 244 0.39 21.60 -9.82
CA ILE A 244 -0.35 21.68 -11.08
C ILE A 244 -1.83 21.42 -10.83
N SER A 245 -2.68 21.83 -11.76
CA SER A 245 -4.09 21.50 -11.80
C SER A 245 -4.48 21.03 -13.20
N LYS A 246 -5.77 20.75 -13.42
CA LYS A 246 -6.29 20.47 -14.77
C LYS A 246 -6.08 21.65 -15.74
N ASP A 247 -5.97 22.86 -15.19
CA ASP A 247 -5.88 24.12 -15.96
C ASP A 247 -4.41 24.46 -16.28
N GLY A 248 -3.45 23.76 -15.67
CA GLY A 248 -2.04 23.83 -16.00
C GLY A 248 -1.12 23.97 -14.80
N TYR A 249 0.01 24.65 -14.99
CA TYR A 249 0.96 24.97 -13.94
C TYR A 249 0.42 26.06 -13.01
N GLU A 250 0.53 25.86 -11.70
CA GLU A 250 -0.03 26.77 -10.68
C GLU A 250 1.06 27.43 -9.83
N ASN A 251 2.02 26.63 -9.35
CA ASN A 251 3.10 27.12 -8.49
C ASN A 251 4.30 26.16 -8.49
N GLY A 252 5.46 26.62 -8.05
CA GLY A 252 6.61 25.77 -7.77
C GLY A 252 7.79 26.53 -7.22
N ILE A 253 8.69 25.81 -6.55
CA ILE A 253 9.91 26.34 -5.96
C ILE A 253 11.09 25.42 -6.26
N TYR A 254 12.22 26.02 -6.62
CA TYR A 254 13.48 25.31 -6.80
C TYR A 254 14.32 25.44 -5.54
N ILE A 255 14.89 24.32 -5.10
CA ILE A 255 15.67 24.21 -3.87
C ILE A 255 17.03 23.61 -4.23
N ALA A 256 18.10 24.31 -3.86
CA ALA A 256 19.46 23.77 -3.92
C ALA A 256 19.65 22.76 -2.78
N GLN A 257 20.22 21.59 -3.07
CA GLN A 257 20.50 20.60 -2.03
C GLN A 257 21.75 21.01 -1.22
N ASP A 258 21.56 21.52 -0.01
CA ASP A 258 22.64 21.70 0.98
C ASP A 258 22.64 20.56 2.01
N LYS A 259 23.79 20.28 2.64
CA LYS A 259 23.97 19.20 3.63
C LYS A 259 23.15 19.41 4.90
N ASP A 260 22.90 20.67 5.28
CA ASP A 260 22.22 21.02 6.53
C ASP A 260 20.71 21.32 6.33
N THR A 261 20.22 21.20 5.09
CA THR A 261 18.84 21.55 4.74
C THR A 261 17.89 20.37 4.90
N SER A 262 16.93 20.49 5.81
CA SER A 262 15.82 19.55 5.94
C SER A 262 14.80 19.75 4.82
N LEU A 263 14.78 18.82 3.84
CA LEU A 263 13.83 18.84 2.73
C LEU A 263 12.37 18.76 3.19
N GLU A 264 12.11 18.02 4.28
CA GLU A 264 10.79 17.94 4.90
C GLU A 264 10.33 19.32 5.39
N ASP A 265 11.19 20.05 6.10
CA ASP A 265 10.84 21.36 6.65
C ASP A 265 10.62 22.39 5.53
N ILE A 266 11.44 22.36 4.47
CA ILE A 266 11.22 23.24 3.32
C ILE A 266 9.92 22.88 2.60
N PHE A 267 9.63 21.59 2.42
CA PHE A 267 8.39 21.15 1.80
C PHE A 267 7.18 21.62 2.60
N LYS A 268 7.18 21.41 3.93
CA LYS A 268 6.13 21.90 4.84
C LYS A 268 5.98 23.42 4.74
N LYS A 269 7.09 24.17 4.76
CA LYS A 269 7.07 25.62 4.67
C LYS A 269 6.48 26.09 3.34
N TRP A 270 6.88 25.50 2.21
CA TRP A 270 6.29 25.81 0.91
C TRP A 270 4.78 25.48 0.87
N MET A 271 4.39 24.33 1.43
CA MET A 271 2.99 23.94 1.51
C MET A 271 2.14 24.90 2.36
N PHE A 272 2.66 25.37 3.49
CA PHE A 272 1.93 26.25 4.42
C PHE A 272 1.98 27.73 4.04
N ASP A 273 3.14 28.24 3.67
CA ASP A 273 3.32 29.66 3.42
C ASP A 273 2.86 30.05 2.02
N ILE A 274 2.97 29.14 1.04
CA ILE A 274 2.69 29.43 -0.38
C ILE A 274 1.44 28.69 -0.85
N VAL A 275 1.46 27.35 -0.87
CA VAL A 275 0.40 26.54 -1.51
C VAL A 275 -0.95 26.76 -0.84
N LEU A 276 -1.00 26.75 0.50
CA LEU A 276 -2.24 26.95 1.25
C LEU A 276 -2.97 28.26 0.89
N HIS A 277 -2.21 29.31 0.58
CA HIS A 277 -2.75 30.62 0.25
C HIS A 277 -3.01 30.81 -1.26
N SER A 278 -2.48 29.94 -2.12
CA SER A 278 -2.61 30.05 -3.57
C SER A 278 -3.76 29.21 -4.15
N ILE A 279 -4.26 28.22 -3.43
CA ILE A 279 -5.30 27.30 -3.92
C ILE A 279 -6.73 27.81 -3.69
N LYS A 280 -7.66 27.38 -4.54
CA LYS A 280 -9.09 27.71 -4.38
C LYS A 280 -9.66 27.12 -3.06
N PRO A 281 -10.61 27.78 -2.38
CA PRO A 281 -11.26 27.25 -1.19
C PRO A 281 -11.92 25.89 -1.44
N GLY A 282 -11.90 25.00 -0.44
CA GLY A 282 -12.57 23.70 -0.56
C GLY A 282 -11.90 22.73 -1.54
N SER A 283 -10.67 22.98 -1.97
CA SER A 283 -9.94 22.12 -2.92
C SER A 283 -9.45 20.79 -2.33
N VAL A 284 -9.08 19.88 -3.23
CA VAL A 284 -8.40 18.62 -2.93
C VAL A 284 -6.96 18.70 -3.38
N ILE A 285 -6.04 18.22 -2.55
CA ILE A 285 -4.61 18.15 -2.84
C ILE A 285 -4.25 16.67 -2.97
N VAL A 286 -3.78 16.28 -4.15
CA VAL A 286 -3.27 14.94 -4.43
C VAL A 286 -1.76 14.97 -4.39
N MET A 287 -1.13 14.05 -3.67
CA MET A 287 0.32 13.92 -3.63
C MET A 287 0.77 12.49 -3.32
N ALA A 288 2.03 12.17 -3.60
CA ALA A 288 2.62 10.89 -3.24
C ALA A 288 2.61 10.65 -1.72
N ASN A 289 2.85 9.41 -1.31
CA ASN A 289 3.05 9.05 0.09
C ASN A 289 4.56 8.93 0.37
N ASN A 290 5.26 10.07 0.38
CA ASN A 290 6.72 10.13 0.48
C ASN A 290 7.18 10.57 1.90
N PHE A 291 8.36 10.14 2.33
CA PHE A 291 8.98 10.55 3.59
C PHE A 291 9.16 12.07 3.69
N ILE A 292 9.43 12.74 2.55
CA ILE A 292 9.59 14.21 2.45
C ILE A 292 8.31 14.94 2.90
N HIS A 293 7.14 14.30 2.84
CA HIS A 293 5.86 14.93 3.20
C HIS A 293 5.58 14.92 4.70
N GLY A 294 6.59 14.60 5.52
CA GLY A 294 6.50 14.59 6.96
C GLY A 294 5.72 13.42 7.49
N LEU A 295 6.10 12.22 7.05
CA LEU A 295 5.62 10.95 7.57
C LEU A 295 6.06 10.85 9.04
N GLN A 296 5.29 11.48 9.95
CA GLN A 296 5.48 11.23 11.35
C GLN A 296 5.13 9.76 11.59
N PRO A 297 5.99 8.96 12.24
CA PRO A 297 5.51 7.79 12.96
C PRO A 297 4.56 8.33 14.03
N ALA A 298 3.27 8.40 13.70
CA ALA A 298 2.19 9.06 14.43
C ALA A 298 2.49 9.07 15.93
N LYS A 299 2.99 10.19 16.51
CA LYS A 299 3.53 10.33 17.89
C LYS A 299 3.38 9.04 18.71
N SER A 300 4.23 8.06 18.44
CA SER A 300 3.81 6.67 18.63
C SER A 300 3.70 6.31 20.09
N ILE A 301 2.48 6.05 20.51
CA ILE A 301 2.23 5.25 21.69
C ILE A 301 2.77 3.86 21.38
N THR A 302 3.96 3.55 21.88
CA THR A 302 4.51 2.19 21.88
C THR A 302 3.92 1.37 23.03
N ARG A 303 4.00 0.03 22.94
CA ARG A 303 3.61 -0.92 24.00
C ARG A 303 4.22 -0.62 25.38
N TYR A 304 5.31 0.14 25.41
CA TYR A 304 6.05 0.52 26.61
C TYR A 304 5.45 1.73 27.35
N HIS A 305 4.62 2.55 26.71
CA HIS A 305 3.99 3.72 27.34
C HIS A 305 3.02 3.36 28.48
N SER A 306 2.77 4.27 29.41
CA SER A 306 1.86 4.02 30.54
C SER A 306 0.39 3.93 30.09
N LYS A 307 -0.45 3.20 30.84
CA LYS A 307 -1.90 3.14 30.61
C LYS A 307 -2.53 4.55 30.59
N LYS A 308 -2.06 5.44 31.47
CA LYS A 308 -2.48 6.85 31.51
C LYS A 308 -2.18 7.58 30.20
N ARG A 309 -0.98 7.38 29.64
CA ARG A 309 -0.59 7.99 28.36
C ARG A 309 -1.37 7.41 27.18
N MET A 310 -1.68 6.12 27.19
CA MET A 310 -2.54 5.45 26.20
C MET A 310 -3.98 6.01 26.21
N LEU A 311 -4.59 6.13 27.38
CA LEU A 311 -5.93 6.73 27.54
C LEU A 311 -5.96 8.19 27.12
N GLN A 312 -4.92 8.94 27.45
CA GLN A 312 -4.78 10.34 27.04
C GLN A 312 -4.71 10.46 25.51
N TRP A 313 -3.92 9.62 24.84
CA TRP A 313 -3.82 9.63 23.39
C TRP A 313 -5.16 9.28 22.71
N LEU A 314 -5.89 8.27 23.22
CA LEU A 314 -7.20 7.90 22.69
C LEU A 314 -8.22 9.06 22.83
N LYS A 315 -8.16 9.79 23.95
CA LYS A 315 -8.98 10.98 24.18
C LYS A 315 -8.57 12.17 23.30
N GLU A 316 -7.28 12.37 23.06
CA GLU A 316 -6.74 13.41 22.16
C GLU A 316 -7.13 13.19 20.68
N ASN A 317 -7.45 11.93 20.30
CA ASN A 317 -7.81 11.53 18.94
C ASN A 317 -9.31 11.20 18.77
N ASP A 318 -10.16 11.57 19.73
CA ASP A 318 -11.60 11.32 19.73
C ASP A 318 -12.00 9.83 19.54
N ILE A 319 -11.15 8.91 20.01
CA ILE A 319 -11.42 7.46 19.95
C ILE A 319 -12.11 7.03 21.25
N PRO A 320 -13.35 6.50 21.18
CA PRO A 320 -14.05 6.00 22.36
C PRO A 320 -13.24 4.91 23.06
N CYS A 321 -12.91 5.12 24.33
CA CYS A 321 -12.21 4.15 25.15
C CYS A 321 -12.72 4.19 26.59
N ASP A 322 -12.68 3.03 27.26
CA ASP A 322 -13.05 2.92 28.67
C ASP A 322 -11.79 2.90 29.54
N SER A 323 -11.78 3.74 30.59
CA SER A 323 -10.76 3.75 31.64
C SER A 323 -10.53 2.39 32.31
N SER A 324 -11.52 1.49 32.27
CA SER A 324 -11.44 0.12 32.77
C SER A 324 -10.59 -0.80 31.88
N MET A 325 -10.41 -0.49 30.60
CA MET A 325 -9.65 -1.32 29.64
C MET A 325 -8.21 -1.56 30.10
N ASN A 326 -7.71 -2.77 29.92
CA ASN A 326 -6.34 -3.11 30.26
C ASN A 326 -5.36 -2.54 29.22
N LYS A 327 -4.09 -2.43 29.60
CA LYS A 327 -3.03 -1.82 28.77
C LYS A 327 -2.87 -2.50 27.39
N PRO A 328 -2.88 -3.84 27.27
CA PRO A 328 -2.91 -4.52 25.97
C PRO A 328 -4.10 -4.12 25.08
N THR A 329 -5.32 -4.12 25.61
CA THR A 329 -6.53 -3.76 24.84
C THR A 329 -6.51 -2.29 24.41
N LEU A 330 -6.01 -1.40 25.28
CA LEU A 330 -5.82 0.01 24.93
C LEU A 330 -4.78 0.17 23.81
N TYR A 331 -3.65 -0.55 23.90
CA TYR A 331 -2.62 -0.50 22.87
C TYR A 331 -3.12 -1.09 21.54
N GLU A 332 -3.84 -2.21 21.56
CA GLU A 332 -4.42 -2.83 20.37
C GLU A 332 -5.44 -1.89 19.69
N LEU A 333 -6.28 -1.19 20.46
CA LEU A 333 -7.17 -0.15 19.95
C LEU A 333 -6.39 1.00 19.31
N ILE A 334 -5.33 1.47 19.97
CA ILE A 334 -4.45 2.53 19.46
C ILE A 334 -3.74 2.11 18.19
N GLU A 335 -3.24 0.87 18.12
CA GLU A 335 -2.53 0.31 16.97
C GLU A 335 -3.46 0.18 15.75
N ARG A 336 -4.68 -0.33 15.96
CA ARG A 336 -5.73 -0.36 14.92
C ARG A 336 -6.08 1.03 14.40
N CYS A 337 -6.07 2.05 15.26
CA CYS A 337 -6.34 3.42 14.86
C CYS A 337 -5.12 4.11 14.21
N THR A 338 -3.90 3.88 14.70
CA THR A 338 -2.67 4.48 14.14
C THR A 338 -2.28 3.90 12.79
N ILE A 339 -2.56 2.61 12.53
CA ILE A 339 -2.40 2.01 11.19
C ILE A 339 -3.25 2.75 10.15
N ASN A 340 -4.41 3.28 10.57
CA ASN A 340 -5.35 4.01 9.70
C ASN A 340 -5.18 5.53 9.75
N ASN A 341 -4.46 6.06 10.75
CA ASN A 341 -4.34 7.49 11.01
C ASN A 341 -2.84 7.87 11.06
N LYS A 342 -2.19 7.86 9.90
CA LYS A 342 -0.92 8.55 9.73
C LYS A 342 -1.23 10.05 9.78
N ASP A 343 -1.16 10.65 10.97
CA ASP A 343 -1.41 12.08 11.15
C ASP A 343 -0.26 12.90 10.55
N TYR A 344 -0.35 13.19 9.26
CA TYR A 344 0.53 14.17 8.62
C TYR A 344 0.12 15.57 9.08
N ASP A 345 1.10 16.37 9.53
CA ASP A 345 0.85 17.76 9.90
C ASP A 345 0.22 18.56 8.75
N ILE A 346 0.62 18.24 7.51
CA ILE A 346 0.08 18.86 6.30
C ILE A 346 -1.41 18.55 6.17
N ASP A 347 -1.79 17.28 6.25
CA ASP A 347 -3.19 16.84 6.12
C ASP A 347 -4.07 17.53 7.17
N ARG A 348 -3.60 17.64 8.43
CA ARG A 348 -4.31 18.34 9.50
C ARG A 348 -4.49 19.83 9.20
N VAL A 349 -3.42 20.52 8.82
CA VAL A 349 -3.46 21.97 8.54
C VAL A 349 -4.40 22.25 7.38
N PHE A 350 -4.26 21.55 6.26
CA PHE A 350 -5.13 21.73 5.10
C PHE A 350 -6.60 21.41 5.42
N LYS A 351 -6.86 20.37 6.23
CA LYS A 351 -8.21 20.03 6.68
C LYS A 351 -8.85 21.14 7.52
N VAL A 352 -8.12 21.75 8.45
CA VAL A 352 -8.60 22.88 9.25
C VAL A 352 -8.96 24.09 8.37
N HIS A 353 -8.28 24.27 7.24
CA HIS A 353 -8.57 25.31 6.26
C HIS A 353 -9.63 24.90 5.21
N GLY A 354 -10.34 23.79 5.44
CA GLY A 354 -11.44 23.34 4.57
C GLY A 354 -11.01 22.58 3.32
N HIS A 355 -9.72 22.26 3.18
CA HIS A 355 -9.21 21.45 2.08
C HIS A 355 -9.17 19.96 2.44
N GLN A 356 -8.97 19.09 1.46
CA GLN A 356 -8.73 17.66 1.71
C GLN A 356 -7.43 17.23 1.06
N VAL A 357 -6.66 16.40 1.76
CA VAL A 357 -5.47 15.76 1.20
C VAL A 357 -5.81 14.32 0.82
N LEU A 358 -5.35 13.89 -0.35
CA LEU A 358 -5.48 12.54 -0.85
C LEU A 358 -4.11 12.02 -1.31
N ARG A 359 -3.71 10.85 -0.80
CA ARG A 359 -2.40 10.25 -1.11
C ARG A 359 -2.52 9.23 -2.22
N LEU A 360 -1.59 9.26 -3.17
CA LEU A 360 -1.50 8.25 -4.23
C LEU A 360 -1.25 6.86 -3.62
N PRO A 361 -1.86 5.80 -4.17
CA PRO A 361 -1.56 4.43 -3.76
C PRO A 361 -0.15 4.03 -4.22
N VAL A 362 0.45 3.09 -3.48
CA VAL A 362 1.80 2.59 -3.77
C VAL A 362 1.85 1.95 -5.16
N ASN A 363 2.95 2.14 -5.89
CA ASN A 363 3.19 1.60 -7.23
C ASN A 363 2.29 2.14 -8.36
N PHE A 364 1.57 3.26 -8.16
CA PHE A 364 0.75 3.88 -9.21
C PHE A 364 0.94 5.41 -9.34
N PRO A 365 2.15 5.89 -9.68
CA PRO A 365 2.40 7.32 -9.92
C PRO A 365 1.57 7.91 -11.06
N SER A 366 1.14 7.11 -12.06
CA SER A 366 0.33 7.58 -13.19
C SER A 366 -1.11 7.97 -12.82
N LEU A 367 -1.51 7.74 -11.57
CA LEU A 367 -2.75 8.27 -10.99
C LEU A 367 -2.65 9.76 -10.64
N SER A 368 -1.54 10.42 -11.00
CA SER A 368 -1.34 11.87 -11.00
C SER A 368 -0.92 12.35 -12.39
N PRO A 369 -1.45 13.50 -12.88
CA PRO A 369 -1.01 14.11 -14.13
C PRO A 369 0.45 14.56 -14.10
N THR A 370 1.07 14.68 -12.91
CA THR A 370 2.49 14.98 -12.78
C THR A 370 3.35 13.90 -13.44
N TYR A 371 2.93 12.62 -13.40
CA TYR A 371 3.62 11.54 -14.09
C TYR A 371 3.70 11.77 -15.61
N PHE A 372 2.58 12.12 -16.23
CA PHE A 372 2.52 12.37 -17.67
C PHE A 372 3.25 13.65 -18.08
N LEU A 373 3.17 14.70 -17.26
CA LEU A 373 3.97 15.91 -17.45
C LEU A 373 5.47 15.57 -17.51
N TRP A 374 5.99 14.82 -16.54
CA TRP A 374 7.41 14.50 -16.51
C TRP A 374 7.83 13.50 -17.58
N LYS A 375 6.95 12.57 -17.97
CA LYS A 375 7.17 11.72 -19.15
C LYS A 375 7.33 12.60 -20.40
N PHE A 376 6.43 13.55 -20.60
CA PHE A 376 6.47 14.49 -21.72
C PHE A 376 7.72 15.39 -21.71
N VAL A 377 8.05 16.00 -20.57
CA VAL A 377 9.25 16.85 -20.41
C VAL A 377 10.52 16.05 -20.68
N ASN A 378 10.62 14.81 -20.18
CA ASN A 378 11.78 13.95 -20.43
C ASN A 378 11.92 13.57 -21.91
N MET A 379 10.80 13.27 -22.61
CA MET A 379 10.82 13.00 -24.05
C MET A 379 11.27 14.21 -24.88
N ASN A 380 10.94 15.42 -24.42
CA ASN A 380 11.27 16.69 -25.09
C ASN A 380 12.50 17.39 -24.52
N ARG A 381 13.30 16.69 -23.69
CA ARG A 381 14.44 17.28 -22.97
C ARG A 381 15.48 17.93 -23.88
N TYR A 382 15.61 17.46 -25.12
CA TYR A 382 16.53 18.05 -26.09
C TYR A 382 16.24 19.54 -26.37
N LEU A 383 14.99 20.00 -26.18
CA LEU A 383 14.60 21.41 -26.27
C LEU A 383 15.13 22.26 -25.11
N LEU A 384 15.55 21.62 -24.01
CA LEU A 384 16.09 22.26 -22.82
C LEU A 384 17.63 22.39 -22.85
N ASN A 385 18.28 21.98 -23.94
CA ASN A 385 19.74 22.05 -24.09
C ASN A 385 20.21 23.47 -24.42
N ASP A 386 21.26 23.95 -23.74
CA ASP A 386 21.84 25.28 -24.01
C ASP A 386 23.10 25.13 -24.84
N PRO A 387 23.13 25.58 -26.11
CA PRO A 387 24.37 25.58 -26.87
C PRO A 387 25.34 26.68 -26.41
N THR A 388 24.87 27.67 -25.65
CA THR A 388 25.66 28.86 -25.28
C THR A 388 26.41 28.71 -23.96
N VAL A 389 25.98 27.79 -23.09
CA VAL A 389 26.63 27.53 -21.80
C VAL A 389 27.69 26.45 -21.98
N LYS A 390 28.96 26.84 -21.84
CA LYS A 390 30.07 25.88 -21.76
C LYS A 390 29.84 24.98 -20.55
N GLN A 391 29.86 23.66 -20.74
CA GLN A 391 29.63 22.64 -19.70
C GLN A 391 30.64 22.67 -18.53
N THR A 392 31.59 23.60 -18.54
CA THR A 392 32.67 23.71 -17.56
C THR A 392 32.26 24.37 -16.24
N ASN A 393 31.06 24.99 -16.15
CA ASN A 393 30.53 25.53 -14.90
C ASN A 393 29.13 24.92 -14.58
N PRO A 394 29.06 23.90 -13.72
CA PRO A 394 27.83 23.18 -13.41
C PRO A 394 26.71 24.05 -12.83
N GLU A 395 27.04 25.05 -11.99
CA GLU A 395 26.04 25.92 -11.36
C GLU A 395 25.33 26.79 -12.40
N LYS A 396 26.08 27.36 -13.35
CA LYS A 396 25.51 28.14 -14.46
C LYS A 396 24.67 27.28 -15.40
N CYS A 397 25.08 26.03 -15.65
CA CYS A 397 24.30 25.07 -16.42
C CYS A 397 22.95 24.79 -15.75
N LEU A 398 22.96 24.58 -14.43
CA LEU A 398 21.78 24.25 -13.65
C LEU A 398 20.79 25.42 -13.57
N GLU A 399 21.29 26.64 -13.39
CA GLU A 399 20.47 27.85 -13.40
C GLU A 399 19.87 28.14 -14.79
N SER A 400 20.64 27.93 -15.88
CA SER A 400 20.10 28.03 -17.25
C SER A 400 19.03 26.96 -17.50
N LEU A 401 19.25 25.71 -17.05
CA LEU A 401 18.28 24.62 -17.17
C LEU A 401 16.99 24.92 -16.40
N ARG A 402 17.11 25.42 -15.16
CA ARG A 402 15.98 25.84 -14.32
C ARG A 402 15.08 26.83 -15.06
N ASN A 403 15.64 27.92 -15.57
CA ASN A 403 14.86 28.99 -16.21
C ASN A 403 14.16 28.50 -17.47
N ARG A 404 14.83 27.67 -18.28
CA ARG A 404 14.24 27.12 -19.51
C ARG A 404 13.21 26.04 -19.24
N LEU A 405 13.43 25.21 -18.22
CA LEU A 405 12.45 24.22 -17.79
C LEU A 405 11.17 24.88 -17.30
N LEU A 406 11.28 25.90 -16.44
CA LEU A 406 10.11 26.62 -15.94
C LEU A 406 9.35 27.29 -17.09
N ASN A 407 10.06 28.00 -17.98
CA ASN A 407 9.44 28.60 -19.16
C ASN A 407 8.79 27.53 -20.06
N TYR A 408 9.44 26.39 -20.26
CA TYR A 408 8.87 25.30 -21.04
C TYR A 408 7.56 24.79 -20.43
N ILE A 409 7.54 24.49 -19.13
CA ILE A 409 6.35 24.00 -18.40
C ILE A 409 5.21 25.02 -18.45
N MET A 410 5.51 26.31 -18.28
CA MET A 410 4.49 27.38 -18.29
C MET A 410 3.80 27.55 -19.65
N ASN A 411 4.44 27.14 -20.75
CA ASN A 411 3.92 27.31 -22.12
C ASN A 411 3.40 25.99 -22.75
N ILE A 412 3.10 24.97 -21.94
CA ILE A 412 2.52 23.70 -22.42
C ILE A 412 1.00 23.86 -22.63
N ASP A 413 0.54 24.67 -23.58
CA ASP A 413 -0.90 24.98 -23.64
C ASP A 413 -1.78 23.81 -24.13
N GLN A 414 -1.29 22.98 -25.06
CA GLN A 414 -2.13 21.95 -25.72
C GLN A 414 -2.16 20.60 -24.98
N GLU A 415 -1.18 20.32 -24.11
CA GLU A 415 -1.02 18.97 -23.52
C GLU A 415 -1.58 18.84 -22.10
N TRP A 416 -1.88 19.92 -21.37
CA TRP A 416 -2.40 19.82 -20.00
C TRP A 416 -3.69 19.00 -19.91
N SER A 417 -4.61 19.24 -20.84
CA SER A 417 -5.85 18.45 -20.95
C SER A 417 -5.57 16.98 -21.26
N SER A 418 -4.52 16.71 -22.05
CA SER A 418 -4.07 15.35 -22.38
C SER A 418 -3.53 14.62 -21.15
N PHE A 419 -2.68 15.25 -20.34
CA PHE A 419 -2.16 14.65 -19.10
C PHE A 419 -3.27 14.30 -18.12
N TYR A 420 -4.24 15.20 -17.97
CA TYR A 420 -5.41 14.97 -17.13
C TYR A 420 -6.29 13.82 -17.67
N TYR A 421 -6.54 13.80 -18.98
CA TYR A 421 -7.31 12.74 -19.64
C TYR A 421 -6.62 11.36 -19.51
N GLN A 422 -5.30 11.29 -19.68
CA GLN A 422 -4.52 10.07 -19.50
C GLN A 422 -4.61 9.55 -18.07
N THR A 423 -4.56 10.45 -17.08
CA THR A 423 -4.75 10.10 -15.66
C THR A 423 -6.13 9.49 -15.42
N CYS A 424 -7.20 10.14 -15.90
CA CYS A 424 -8.57 9.62 -15.75
C CYS A 424 -8.78 8.28 -16.48
N THR A 425 -8.14 8.12 -17.65
CA THR A 425 -8.17 6.86 -18.41
C THR A 425 -7.49 5.74 -17.62
N MET A 426 -6.36 6.03 -17.00
CA MET A 426 -5.65 5.06 -16.17
C MET A 426 -6.47 4.66 -14.94
N GLU A 427 -7.06 5.62 -14.24
CA GLU A 427 -7.98 5.37 -13.12
C GLU A 427 -9.11 4.41 -13.51
N TYR A 428 -9.75 4.65 -14.66
CA TYR A 428 -10.81 3.78 -15.16
C TYR A 428 -10.30 2.37 -15.48
N ARG A 429 -9.15 2.26 -16.13
CA ARG A 429 -8.53 0.96 -16.48
C ARG A 429 -8.24 0.15 -15.23
N ILE A 430 -7.62 0.76 -14.22
CA ILE A 430 -7.29 0.09 -12.96
C ILE A 430 -8.57 -0.32 -12.23
N LEU A 431 -9.54 0.59 -12.07
CA LEU A 431 -10.80 0.30 -11.40
C LEU A 431 -11.56 -0.87 -12.05
N THR A 432 -11.56 -0.92 -13.39
CA THR A 432 -12.22 -1.99 -14.16
C THR A 432 -11.54 -3.33 -13.90
N VAL A 433 -10.22 -3.38 -13.95
CA VAL A 433 -9.46 -4.62 -13.75
C VAL A 433 -9.59 -5.11 -12.31
N ASP A 434 -9.48 -4.21 -11.31
CA ASP A 434 -9.65 -4.54 -9.90
C ASP A 434 -11.05 -5.08 -9.59
N SER A 435 -12.09 -4.44 -10.14
CA SER A 435 -13.48 -4.87 -9.94
C SER A 435 -13.70 -6.29 -10.47
N LEU A 436 -13.14 -6.59 -11.64
CA LEU A 436 -13.17 -7.94 -12.21
C LEU A 436 -12.37 -8.92 -11.35
N THR A 437 -11.18 -8.53 -10.86
CA THR A 437 -10.38 -9.39 -9.99
C THR A 437 -11.15 -9.76 -8.72
N GLU A 438 -11.85 -8.81 -8.11
CA GLU A 438 -12.65 -9.06 -6.91
C GLU A 438 -13.79 -10.05 -7.18
N GLU A 439 -14.57 -9.82 -8.25
CA GLU A 439 -15.65 -10.73 -8.67
C GLU A 439 -15.13 -12.16 -8.93
N LEU A 440 -13.99 -12.30 -9.60
CA LEU A 440 -13.38 -13.59 -9.88
C LEU A 440 -12.95 -14.32 -8.61
N LEU A 441 -12.34 -13.60 -7.65
CA LEU A 441 -11.92 -14.19 -6.39
C LEU A 441 -13.11 -14.60 -5.52
N GLU A 442 -14.18 -13.81 -5.48
CA GLU A 442 -15.39 -14.15 -4.71
C GLU A 442 -16.13 -15.36 -5.28
N ASN A 443 -16.26 -15.44 -6.61
CA ASN A 443 -17.04 -16.50 -7.25
C ASN A 443 -16.26 -17.81 -7.38
N ASN A 444 -14.96 -17.71 -7.68
CA ASN A 444 -14.17 -18.84 -8.16
C ASN A 444 -13.09 -19.32 -7.19
N CYS A 445 -12.83 -18.61 -6.08
CA CYS A 445 -11.78 -18.99 -5.13
C CYS A 445 -12.32 -19.13 -3.71
N GLU A 446 -11.75 -20.06 -2.96
CA GLU A 446 -11.97 -20.20 -1.52
C GLU A 446 -10.59 -20.28 -0.85
N LEU A 447 -10.08 -19.14 -0.39
CA LEU A 447 -8.73 -19.08 0.16
C LEU A 447 -8.63 -19.80 1.51
N ASP A 448 -7.59 -20.62 1.67
CA ASP A 448 -7.29 -21.20 2.98
C ASP A 448 -6.76 -20.10 3.91
N GLU A 449 -7.61 -19.63 4.81
CA GLU A 449 -7.30 -18.62 5.80
C GLU A 449 -6.10 -19.00 6.68
N ARG A 450 -5.79 -20.30 6.84
CA ARG A 450 -4.67 -20.79 7.64
C ARG A 450 -3.35 -20.84 6.86
N SER A 451 -3.39 -20.70 5.55
CA SER A 451 -2.19 -20.68 4.71
C SER A 451 -1.40 -19.37 4.91
N LEU A 452 -0.18 -19.51 5.43
CA LEU A 452 0.85 -18.51 5.17
C LEU A 452 1.16 -18.50 3.67
N CYS A 453 1.73 -17.40 3.15
CA CYS A 453 2.18 -17.34 1.77
C CYS A 453 2.94 -18.63 1.42
N GLU A 454 2.42 -19.40 0.47
CA GLU A 454 3.00 -20.69 0.14
C GLU A 454 4.00 -20.47 -0.97
N PHE A 455 5.27 -20.44 -0.60
CA PHE A 455 6.31 -20.54 -1.61
C PHE A 455 6.34 -21.99 -2.02
N PRO A 456 6.15 -22.30 -3.31
CA PRO A 456 6.47 -23.62 -3.79
C PRO A 456 7.94 -23.84 -3.46
N ALA A 457 8.18 -24.78 -2.53
CA ALA A 457 9.52 -25.11 -2.08
C ALA A 457 10.35 -25.42 -3.31
N SER A 458 11.41 -24.62 -3.54
CA SER A 458 12.44 -24.82 -4.57
C SER A 458 11.97 -25.74 -5.71
N PHE A 459 11.21 -25.20 -6.66
CA PHE A 459 10.81 -25.97 -7.83
C PHE A 459 12.08 -26.49 -8.52
N ASP A 460 12.27 -27.81 -8.47
CA ASP A 460 13.35 -28.47 -9.19
C ASP A 460 13.06 -28.30 -10.69
N ILE A 461 14.04 -27.81 -11.44
CA ILE A 461 13.95 -27.65 -12.90
C ILE A 461 13.59 -29.00 -13.58
N ASN A 462 13.86 -30.12 -12.91
CA ASN A 462 13.48 -31.46 -13.37
C ASN A 462 11.97 -31.71 -13.42
N ASP A 463 11.14 -30.92 -12.73
CA ASP A 463 9.66 -31.00 -12.82
C ASP A 463 9.11 -30.37 -14.12
N PHE A 464 9.97 -29.78 -14.97
CA PHE A 464 9.61 -29.14 -16.24
C PHE A 464 9.90 -29.99 -17.49
N LEU A 465 10.43 -31.21 -17.31
CA LEU A 465 10.50 -32.17 -18.40
C LEU A 465 9.24 -33.03 -18.33
N ASP A 466 8.27 -32.71 -19.20
CA ASP A 466 7.17 -33.60 -19.53
C ASP A 466 7.73 -35.01 -19.76
N LYS A 467 7.39 -35.94 -18.87
CA LYS A 467 7.43 -37.35 -19.24
C LYS A 467 6.34 -37.54 -20.29
N PRO A 468 6.66 -38.02 -21.50
CA PRO A 468 5.64 -38.26 -22.50
C PRO A 468 4.68 -39.33 -21.97
N GLN A 469 3.40 -38.98 -21.89
CA GLN A 469 2.29 -39.94 -21.97
C GLN A 469 1.25 -39.41 -22.94
#